data_AF-A0A0C3DS82-F1
#
_entry.id   AF-A0A0C3DS82-F1
#
_cell.length_a   1.000
_cell.length_b   1.000
_cell.length_c   1.000
_cell.angle_alpha   90.00
_cell.angle_beta   90.00
_cell.angle_gamma   90.00
#
_symmetry.space_group_name_H-M   'P 1'
#
loop_
_entity.id
_entity.type
_entity.pdbx_description
1 polymer ?
#
loop_
_entity_poly.entity_id
_entity_poly.type
_entity_poly.pdbx_seq_one_letter_code
_entity_poly.pdbx_strand_id
1 'polypeptide(L)'
;TSSGIYAVPKLTEKNWVEYKTKTVMSLTAQGLARHLDGTVSAPQPLPIEEHLALLDTFRQKQALVLQQLYATIPNSVLIQVQHYSDVEDVWSAICAIYEAKSNMMQVDIRSRLQGM
;
A
#
# COMPACT_ATOMS: atom_id res chain seq x y z
N THR A 1 24.11 -16.08 -26.86
CA THR A 1 25.42 -16.71 -27.12
C THR A 1 25.41 -18.10 -26.50
N SER A 2 25.25 -19.14 -27.32
CA SER A 2 25.30 -20.54 -26.85
C SER A 2 26.74 -20.91 -26.54
N SER A 3 27.21 -20.59 -25.33
CA SER A 3 28.49 -21.06 -24.83
C SER A 3 28.48 -22.59 -24.85
N GLY A 4 29.36 -23.22 -25.64
CA GLY A 4 29.40 -24.68 -25.82
C GLY A 4 29.52 -25.49 -24.52
N ILE A 5 29.86 -24.83 -23.41
CA ILE A 5 29.95 -25.37 -22.04
C ILE A 5 28.58 -25.86 -21.53
N TYR A 6 27.46 -25.31 -22.02
CA TYR A 6 26.10 -25.64 -21.59
C TYR A 6 25.30 -26.48 -22.59
N ALA A 7 25.96 -27.01 -23.64
CA ALA A 7 25.28 -27.69 -24.74
C ALA A 7 24.65 -29.02 -24.28
N VAL A 8 23.32 -29.09 -24.38
CA VAL A 8 22.53 -30.31 -24.10
C VAL A 8 22.17 -30.98 -25.43
N PRO A 9 22.43 -32.28 -25.62
CA PRO A 9 22.06 -32.99 -26.84
C PRO A 9 20.53 -33.05 -26.99
N LYS A 10 20.03 -33.17 -28.23
CA LYS A 10 18.58 -33.36 -28.45
C LYS A 10 18.14 -34.72 -27.90
N LEU A 11 17.00 -34.76 -27.19
CA LEU A 11 16.47 -36.00 -26.62
C LEU A 11 16.04 -36.97 -27.74
N THR A 12 16.43 -38.24 -27.58
CA THR A 12 16.08 -39.40 -28.41
C THR A 12 15.79 -40.60 -27.51
N GLU A 13 15.25 -41.67 -28.07
CA GLU A 13 14.88 -42.88 -27.30
C GLU A 13 16.07 -43.56 -26.59
N LYS A 14 17.30 -43.38 -27.11
CA LYS A 14 18.50 -44.09 -26.64
C LYS A 14 19.40 -43.26 -25.73
N ASN A 15 19.22 -41.94 -25.66
CA ASN A 15 20.16 -41.03 -24.97
C ASN A 15 19.60 -40.39 -23.69
N TRP A 16 18.53 -40.94 -23.11
CA TRP A 16 17.87 -40.37 -21.93
C TRP A 16 18.84 -40.05 -20.79
N VAL A 17 19.74 -40.97 -20.46
CA VAL A 17 20.69 -40.80 -19.34
C VAL A 17 21.65 -39.62 -19.58
N GLU A 18 22.19 -39.52 -20.81
CA GLU A 18 23.10 -38.43 -21.20
C GLU A 18 22.36 -37.08 -21.23
N TYR A 19 21.18 -37.07 -21.85
CA TYR A 19 20.31 -35.89 -21.92
C TYR A 19 19.97 -35.37 -20.52
N LYS A 20 19.48 -36.23 -19.63
CA LYS A 20 19.12 -35.85 -18.26
C LYS A 20 20.32 -35.31 -17.50
N THR A 21 21.46 -36.01 -17.56
CA THR A 21 22.68 -35.62 -16.84
C THR A 21 23.17 -34.24 -17.30
N LYS A 22 23.28 -34.02 -18.62
CA LYS A 22 23.73 -32.72 -19.16
C LYS A 22 22.73 -31.60 -18.89
N THR A 23 21.43 -31.89 -18.92
CA THR A 23 20.38 -30.90 -18.61
C THR A 23 20.47 -30.45 -17.14
N VAL A 24 20.60 -31.40 -16.20
CA VAL A 24 20.75 -31.09 -14.77
C VAL A 24 22.02 -30.29 -14.52
N MET A 25 23.16 -30.68 -15.10
CA MET A 25 24.43 -29.97 -14.91
C MET A 25 24.42 -28.56 -15.52
N SER A 26 23.79 -28.40 -16.70
CA SER A 26 23.65 -27.10 -17.36
C SER A 26 22.80 -26.14 -16.52
N LEU A 27 21.64 -26.59 -16.03
CA LEU A 27 20.79 -25.80 -15.14
C LEU A 27 21.46 -25.52 -13.80
N THR A 28 22.21 -26.47 -13.25
CA THR A 28 22.98 -26.29 -12.01
C THR A 28 24.04 -25.22 -12.16
N ALA A 29 24.81 -25.26 -13.26
CA ALA A 29 25.85 -24.27 -13.54
C ALA A 29 25.27 -22.86 -13.80
N GLN A 30 24.01 -22.76 -14.22
CA GLN A 30 23.27 -21.50 -14.34
C GLN A 30 22.60 -21.04 -13.04
N GLY A 31 22.79 -21.77 -11.92
CA GLY A 31 22.15 -21.46 -10.63
C GLY A 31 20.67 -21.82 -10.54
N LEU A 32 20.14 -22.53 -11.54
CA LEU A 32 18.72 -22.89 -11.67
C LEU A 32 18.39 -24.27 -11.09
N ALA A 33 19.34 -24.97 -10.46
CA ALA A 33 19.12 -26.31 -9.88
C ALA A 33 17.90 -26.37 -8.94
N ARG A 34 17.68 -25.32 -8.14
CA ARG A 34 16.56 -25.25 -7.19
C ARG A 34 15.19 -25.33 -7.88
N HIS A 35 15.08 -24.97 -9.16
CA HIS A 35 13.84 -25.11 -9.94
C HIS A 35 13.53 -26.57 -10.29
N LEU A 36 14.55 -27.42 -10.40
CA LEU A 36 14.38 -28.86 -10.66
C LEU A 36 13.92 -29.60 -9.40
N ASP A 37 14.46 -29.22 -8.25
CA ASP A 37 14.15 -29.86 -6.96
C ASP A 37 12.94 -29.23 -6.26
N GLY A 38 12.30 -28.23 -6.88
CA GLY A 38 11.12 -27.55 -6.33
C GLY A 38 11.38 -26.73 -5.05
N THR A 39 12.65 -26.47 -4.72
CA THR A 39 13.07 -25.73 -3.52
C THR A 39 13.18 -24.22 -3.75
N VAL A 40 12.78 -23.73 -4.93
CA VAL A 40 12.69 -22.30 -5.20
C VAL A 40 11.56 -21.69 -4.39
N SER A 41 11.92 -20.76 -3.50
CA SER A 41 10.96 -19.83 -2.91
C SER A 41 10.35 -18.99 -4.00
N ALA A 42 9.03 -18.74 -3.93
CA ALA A 42 8.38 -17.77 -4.79
C ALA A 42 9.16 -16.43 -4.74
N PRO A 43 9.32 -15.73 -5.90
CA PRO A 43 10.01 -14.45 -5.92
C PRO A 43 9.30 -13.51 -4.95
N GLN A 44 10.04 -13.02 -3.96
CA GLN A 44 9.51 -12.00 -3.06
C GLN A 44 9.38 -10.70 -3.84
N PRO A 45 8.31 -9.90 -3.60
CA PRO A 45 8.22 -8.55 -4.13
C PRO A 45 9.50 -7.79 -3.81
N LEU A 46 9.98 -6.98 -4.75
CA LEU A 46 11.16 -6.16 -4.47
C LEU A 46 10.84 -5.24 -3.28
N PRO A 47 11.79 -4.92 -2.39
CA PRO A 47 11.54 -4.07 -1.22
C PRO A 47 10.86 -2.72 -1.54
N ILE A 48 11.04 -2.24 -2.77
CA ILE A 48 10.41 -1.02 -3.29
C ILE A 48 8.91 -1.24 -3.56
N GLU A 49 8.51 -2.38 -4.10
CA GLU A 49 7.11 -2.71 -4.39
C GLU A 49 6.30 -2.86 -3.10
N GLU A 50 6.87 -3.49 -2.07
CA GLU A 50 6.23 -3.61 -0.75
C GLU A 50 6.03 -2.24 -0.09
N HIS A 51 7.05 -1.37 -0.15
CA HIS A 51 6.96 -0.01 0.39
C HIS A 51 5.90 0.83 -0.34
N LEU A 52 5.81 0.74 -1.68
CA LEU A 52 4.78 1.45 -2.46
C LEU A 52 3.37 0.95 -2.11
N ALA A 53 3.19 -0.37 -1.98
CA ALA A 53 1.91 -0.95 -1.56
C ALA A 53 1.49 -0.46 -0.15
N LEU A 54 2.44 -0.36 0.78
CA LEU A 54 2.18 0.20 2.11
C LEU A 54 1.74 1.67 2.04
N LEU A 55 2.41 2.49 1.22
CA LEU A 55 2.00 3.89 1.00
C LEU A 55 0.60 4.00 0.39
N ASP A 56 0.26 3.13 -0.56
CA ASP A 56 -1.07 3.11 -1.17
C ASP A 56 -2.14 2.72 -0.15
N THR A 57 -1.90 1.69 0.67
CA THR A 57 -2.84 1.31 1.74
C THR A 57 -3.00 2.42 2.79
N PHE A 58 -1.93 3.15 3.12
CA PHE A 58 -2.00 4.31 4.01
C PHE A 58 -2.88 5.41 3.41
N ARG A 59 -2.64 5.79 2.15
CA ARG A 59 -3.44 6.81 1.43
C ARG A 59 -4.91 6.41 1.32
N GLN A 60 -5.19 5.14 1.04
CA GLN A 60 -6.56 4.62 0.99
C GLN A 60 -7.27 4.76 2.34
N LYS A 61 -6.60 4.38 3.44
CA LYS A 61 -7.17 4.51 4.79
C LYS A 61 -7.41 5.98 5.15
N GLN A 62 -6.47 6.86 4.83
CA GLN A 62 -6.60 8.31 5.06
C GLN A 62 -7.82 8.87 4.29
N ALA A 63 -7.97 8.52 3.02
CA ALA A 63 -9.10 8.96 2.19
C ALA A 63 -10.45 8.45 2.72
N LEU A 64 -10.53 7.21 3.21
CA LEU A 64 -11.75 6.65 3.80
C LEU A 64 -12.19 7.44 5.05
N VAL A 65 -11.23 7.82 5.92
CA VAL A 65 -11.53 8.63 7.11
C VAL A 65 -12.01 10.01 6.71
N LEU A 66 -11.35 10.68 5.76
CA LEU A 66 -11.81 11.97 5.23
C LEU A 66 -13.20 11.88 4.63
N GLN A 67 -13.48 10.84 3.83
CA GLN A 67 -14.80 10.64 3.23
C GLN A 67 -15.90 10.51 4.29
N GLN A 68 -15.66 9.72 5.35
CA GLN A 68 -16.62 9.57 6.43
C GLN A 68 -16.81 10.88 7.21
N LEU A 69 -15.72 11.62 7.47
CA LEU A 69 -15.80 12.94 8.10
C LEU A 69 -16.62 13.92 7.24
N TYR A 70 -16.31 14.02 5.96
CA TYR A 70 -16.99 14.93 5.03
C TYR A 70 -18.46 14.58 4.82
N ALA A 71 -18.84 13.31 4.94
CA ALA A 71 -20.23 12.88 4.89
C ALA A 71 -21.04 13.23 6.17
N THR A 72 -20.37 13.44 7.30
CA THR A 72 -21.02 13.69 8.61
C THR A 72 -21.10 15.17 8.97
N ILE A 73 -20.27 16.02 8.39
CA ILE A 73 -20.25 17.46 8.65
C ILE A 73 -21.15 18.25 7.68
N PRO A 74 -21.69 19.42 8.09
CA PRO A 74 -22.39 20.31 7.19
C PRO A 74 -21.47 20.88 6.10
N ASN A 75 -22.02 21.14 4.90
CA ASN A 75 -21.28 21.73 3.77
C ASN A 75 -20.54 23.03 4.12
N SER A 76 -21.08 23.84 5.03
CA SER A 76 -20.43 25.08 5.48
C SER A 76 -19.13 24.82 6.25
N VAL A 77 -19.07 23.74 7.04
CA VAL A 77 -17.86 23.32 7.75
C VAL A 77 -16.88 22.69 6.78
N LEU A 78 -17.37 21.87 5.84
CA LEU A 78 -16.55 21.27 4.78
C LEU A 78 -15.75 22.32 3.99
N ILE A 79 -16.42 23.40 3.55
CA ILE A 79 -15.77 24.49 2.81
C ILE A 79 -14.63 25.15 3.61
N GLN A 80 -14.75 25.18 4.95
CA GLN A 80 -13.74 25.77 5.84
C GLN A 80 -12.55 24.86 6.12
N VAL A 81 -12.67 23.54 5.91
CA VAL A 81 -11.61 22.57 6.25
C VAL A 81 -11.01 21.87 5.02
N GLN A 82 -11.60 22.03 3.84
CA GLN A 82 -11.18 21.33 2.61
C GLN A 82 -9.75 21.63 2.14
N HIS A 83 -9.12 22.73 2.59
CA HIS A 83 -7.76 23.10 2.18
C HIS A 83 -6.68 22.35 2.96
N TYR A 84 -7.04 21.63 4.02
CA TYR A 84 -6.12 20.78 4.77
C TYR A 84 -5.88 19.44 4.05
N SER A 85 -4.63 19.01 4.01
CA SER A 85 -4.22 17.79 3.30
C SER A 85 -4.31 16.55 4.19
N ASP A 86 -4.06 16.72 5.48
CA ASP A 86 -3.97 15.64 6.45
C ASP A 86 -5.22 15.49 7.31
N VAL A 87 -5.55 14.23 7.63
CA VAL A 87 -6.73 13.90 8.45
C VAL A 87 -6.64 14.53 9.84
N GLU A 88 -5.44 14.57 10.42
CA GLU A 88 -5.23 15.18 11.73
C GLU A 88 -5.59 16.67 11.73
N ASP A 89 -5.11 17.40 10.73
CA ASP A 89 -5.38 18.83 10.56
C ASP A 89 -6.87 19.08 10.34
N VAL A 90 -7.50 18.28 9.47
CA VAL A 90 -8.94 18.35 9.22
C VAL A 90 -9.73 18.12 10.50
N TRP A 91 -9.41 17.07 11.26
CA TRP A 91 -10.10 16.74 12.51
C TRP A 91 -9.94 17.84 13.56
N SER A 92 -8.71 18.32 13.74
CA SER A 92 -8.39 19.39 14.69
C SER A 92 -9.13 20.69 14.34
N ALA A 93 -9.19 21.04 13.06
CA ALA A 93 -9.93 22.21 12.59
C ALA A 93 -11.44 22.07 12.84
N ILE A 94 -12.02 20.89 12.61
CA ILE A 94 -13.43 20.60 12.92
C ILE A 94 -13.68 20.80 14.43
N CYS A 95 -12.86 20.21 15.30
CA CYS A 95 -12.98 20.37 16.75
C CYS A 95 -12.98 21.85 17.15
N ALA A 96 -12.01 22.63 16.65
CA ALA A 96 -11.90 24.05 16.95
C ALA A 96 -13.15 24.86 16.55
N ILE A 97 -13.73 24.58 15.38
CA ILE A 97 -14.96 25.25 14.90
C ILE A 97 -16.14 24.98 15.84
N TYR A 98 -16.32 23.72 16.26
CA TYR A 98 -17.45 23.33 17.12
C TYR A 98 -17.28 23.83 18.55
N GLU A 99 -16.07 23.80 19.10
CA GLU A 99 -15.76 24.34 20.43
C GLU A 99 -15.98 25.85 20.48
N ALA A 100 -15.53 26.59 19.45
CA ALA A 100 -15.75 28.04 19.35
C ALA A 100 -17.24 28.40 19.30
N LYS A 101 -18.06 27.66 18.53
CA LYS A 101 -19.51 27.87 18.45
C LYS A 101 -20.21 27.61 19.78
N SER A 102 -19.81 26.58 20.51
CA SER A 102 -20.35 26.28 21.84
C SER A 102 -20.12 27.46 22.80
N ASN A 103 -18.91 28.01 22.82
CA ASN A 103 -18.57 29.15 23.67
C ASN A 103 -19.40 30.39 23.32
N MET A 104 -19.57 30.69 22.03
CA MET A 104 -20.37 31.84 21.58
C MET A 104 -21.85 31.70 21.99
N MET A 105 -22.42 30.49 21.88
CA MET A 105 -23.80 30.22 22.30
C MET A 105 -23.98 30.37 23.82
N GLN A 106 -23.02 29.94 24.63
CA GLN A 106 -23.08 30.13 26.09
C GLN A 106 -23.06 31.61 26.48
N VAL A 107 -22.23 32.42 25.81
CA VAL A 107 -22.16 33.86 26.05
C VAL A 107 -23.48 34.55 25.67
N ASP A 108 -24.07 34.20 24.52
CA ASP A 108 -25.36 34.74 24.09
C ASP A 108 -26.48 34.45 25.11
N ILE A 109 -26.60 33.19 25.55
CA ILE A 109 -27.59 32.78 26.54
C ILE A 109 -27.40 33.57 27.85
N ARG A 110 -26.16 33.69 28.35
CA ARG A 110 -25.87 34.46 29.56
C ARG A 110 -26.25 35.94 29.39
N SER A 111 -25.91 36.55 28.26
CA SER A 111 -26.25 37.95 27.98
C SER A 111 -27.77 38.18 28.01
N ARG A 112 -28.56 37.24 27.48
CA ARG A 112 -30.03 37.31 27.48
C ARG A 112 -30.61 37.16 28.88
N LEU A 113 -30.02 36.33 29.73
CA LEU A 113 -30.43 36.15 31.12
C LEU A 113 -30.08 37.36 32.01
N GLN A 114 -29.00 38.07 31.71
CA GLN A 114 -28.55 39.26 32.46
C GLN A 114 -29.26 40.55 32.04
N GLY A 115 -29.87 40.56 30.85
CA GLY A 115 -30.68 41.68 30.34
C GLY A 115 -32.18 41.59 30.64
N MET A 116 -32.61 40.58 31.40
CA MET A 116 -33.94 40.50 32.04
C MET A 116 -33.84 41.02 33.47
#